data_AF-A0A438CU71-F1
#
_entry.id   AF-A0A438CU71-F1
#
_cell.length_a   1.000
_cell.length_b   1.000
_cell.length_c   1.000
_cell.angle_alpha   90.00
_cell.angle_beta   90.00
_cell.angle_gamma   90.00
#
_symmetry.space_group_name_H-M   'P 1'
#
loop_
_entity.id
_entity.type
_entity.pdbx_description
1 polymer ?
#
loop_
_entity_poly.entity_id
_entity_poly.type
_entity_poly.pdbx_seq_one_letter_code
_entity_poly.pdbx_strand_id
1 'polypeptide(L)'
;MSLSTSCQLEFSWFILLLNLSCDFFPLIAGGFALKKQMLDDRRFPKLHLNLQRLLQVIAHGEQVFPRVKEKCSSKRWFANEDIISLEELIGRLRRLKENVGFIANRVTAIQAGLDSWQAEQINRKLYYLSFLSIIFLPLSIITGVFGMNVGGVPWTGQRDPALKNGFRNVMLLCVMMLFLVLLCFAFPAIYARIASWRRRRALRRSWSLNRKSFLKRIPGGSERGGYLRI
;
A
#
# COMPACT_ATOMS: atom_id res chain seq x y z
N MET A 1 -9.87 48.31 15.18
CA MET A 1 -10.44 47.55 14.05
C MET A 1 -9.56 46.40 13.55
N SER A 2 -8.26 46.34 13.85
CA SER A 2 -7.33 45.34 13.27
C SER A 2 -7.33 43.95 13.92
N LEU A 3 -8.02 43.76 15.06
CA LEU A 3 -8.12 42.46 15.75
C LEU A 3 -9.10 41.50 15.05
N SER A 4 -10.11 42.05 14.35
CA SER A 4 -11.13 41.27 13.64
C SER A 4 -10.58 40.64 12.37
N THR A 5 -9.70 41.33 11.65
CA THR A 5 -9.13 40.87 10.37
C THR A 5 -8.15 39.71 10.53
N SER A 6 -7.39 39.66 11.62
CA SER A 6 -6.45 38.54 11.90
C SER A 6 -7.15 37.25 12.27
N CYS A 7 -8.17 37.31 13.13
CA CYS A 7 -9.01 36.14 13.41
C CYS A 7 -9.73 35.69 12.14
N GLN A 8 -10.20 36.60 11.28
CA GLN A 8 -10.79 36.26 9.99
C GLN A 8 -9.80 35.59 9.04
N LEU A 9 -8.54 36.04 9.00
CA LEU A 9 -7.49 35.42 8.20
C LEU A 9 -7.13 34.03 8.73
N GLU A 10 -6.91 33.85 10.04
CA GLU A 10 -6.68 32.53 10.65
C GLU A 10 -7.86 31.57 10.39
N PHE A 11 -9.11 32.02 10.56
CA PHE A 11 -10.29 31.22 10.25
C PHE A 11 -10.38 30.89 8.76
N SER A 12 -10.08 31.85 7.89
CA SER A 12 -10.09 31.65 6.45
C SER A 12 -8.97 30.71 5.99
N TRP A 13 -7.78 30.80 6.60
CA TRP A 13 -6.67 29.88 6.39
C TRP A 13 -6.99 28.47 6.89
N PHE A 14 -7.61 28.33 8.06
CA PHE A 14 -8.03 27.04 8.59
C PHE A 14 -9.11 26.42 7.71
N ILE A 15 -10.08 27.21 7.23
CA ILE A 15 -11.12 26.78 6.28
C ILE A 15 -10.53 26.43 4.92
N LEU A 16 -9.51 27.16 4.44
CA LEU A 16 -8.85 26.88 3.17
C LEU A 16 -7.98 25.62 3.29
N LEU A 17 -7.34 25.39 4.43
CA LEU A 17 -6.59 24.17 4.75
C LEU A 17 -7.53 22.98 4.88
N LEU A 18 -8.68 23.15 5.53
CA LEU A 18 -9.74 22.15 5.61
C LEU A 18 -10.29 21.84 4.21
N ASN A 19 -10.63 22.85 3.40
CA ASN A 19 -11.10 22.64 2.02
C ASN A 19 -10.03 21.97 1.17
N LEU A 20 -8.79 22.47 1.17
CA LEU A 20 -7.70 21.89 0.37
C LEU A 20 -7.40 20.45 0.79
N SER A 21 -7.42 20.14 2.09
CA SER A 21 -7.26 18.76 2.59
C SER A 21 -8.48 17.90 2.24
N CYS A 22 -9.69 18.45 2.32
CA CYS A 22 -10.95 17.76 2.05
C CYS A 22 -11.21 17.56 0.56
N ASP A 23 -10.65 18.38 -0.33
CA ASP A 23 -10.66 18.23 -1.80
C ASP A 23 -9.51 17.34 -2.29
N PHE A 24 -8.33 17.46 -1.67
CA PHE A 24 -7.15 16.66 -2.04
C PHE A 24 -7.29 15.20 -1.61
N PHE A 25 -7.94 14.93 -0.47
CA PHE A 25 -8.21 13.57 0.00
C PHE A 25 -9.03 12.73 -0.98
N PRO A 26 -10.20 13.19 -1.49
CA PRO A 26 -10.97 12.51 -2.52
C PRO A 26 -10.29 12.53 -3.89
N LEU A 27 -9.45 13.52 -4.24
CA LEU A 27 -8.66 13.50 -5.48
C LEU A 27 -7.62 12.37 -5.48
N ILE A 28 -6.88 12.19 -4.37
CA ILE A 28 -5.98 11.04 -4.20
C ILE A 28 -6.78 9.74 -4.02
N ALA A 29 -8.00 9.80 -3.49
CA ALA A 29 -8.88 8.64 -3.41
C ALA A 29 -9.57 8.29 -4.73
N GLY A 30 -9.81 9.23 -5.64
CA GLY A 30 -10.72 9.07 -6.79
C GLY A 30 -10.21 8.08 -7.83
N GLY A 31 -8.89 8.07 -8.08
CA GLY A 31 -8.26 7.05 -8.93
C GLY A 31 -8.24 5.65 -8.31
N PHE A 32 -8.48 5.55 -6.99
CA PHE A 32 -8.32 4.34 -6.20
C PHE A 32 -9.65 3.72 -5.79
N ALA A 33 -10.65 4.55 -5.47
CA ALA A 33 -12.02 4.13 -5.19
C ALA A 33 -12.60 3.42 -6.40
N LEU A 34 -12.34 3.88 -7.62
CA LEU A 34 -12.81 3.23 -8.84
C LEU A 34 -12.21 1.83 -9.03
N LYS A 35 -10.90 1.65 -8.78
CA LYS A 35 -10.22 0.35 -8.91
C LYS A 35 -10.50 -0.60 -7.73
N LYS A 36 -10.70 -0.03 -6.54
CA LYS A 36 -11.09 -0.74 -5.31
C LYS A 36 -12.57 -1.16 -5.33
N GLN A 37 -13.43 -0.39 -5.99
CA GLN A 37 -14.82 -0.71 -6.27
C GLN A 37 -14.94 -1.81 -7.34
N MET A 38 -13.99 -1.90 -8.28
CA MET A 38 -13.88 -3.03 -9.21
C MET A 38 -13.35 -4.32 -8.55
N LEU A 39 -12.64 -4.20 -7.41
CA LEU A 39 -12.11 -5.30 -6.61
C LEU A 39 -12.91 -5.47 -5.30
N ASP A 40 -14.18 -5.08 -5.31
CA ASP A 40 -15.27 -5.37 -4.37
C ASP A 40 -14.88 -5.68 -2.90
N ASP A 41 -14.89 -4.64 -2.08
CA ASP A 41 -14.77 -4.65 -0.60
C ASP A 41 -15.74 -5.64 0.08
N ARG A 42 -16.82 -6.08 -0.61
CA ARG A 42 -17.78 -7.04 -0.04
C ARG A 42 -17.66 -8.46 -0.58
N ARG A 43 -17.05 -8.69 -1.75
CA ARG A 43 -17.01 -10.06 -2.33
C ARG A 43 -15.86 -10.90 -1.84
N PHE A 44 -14.69 -10.32 -1.58
CA PHE A 44 -13.58 -11.05 -0.97
C PHE A 44 -13.90 -11.58 0.44
N PRO A 45 -14.42 -10.77 1.38
CA PRO A 45 -14.80 -11.29 2.69
C PRO A 45 -15.95 -12.30 2.61
N LYS A 46 -16.94 -12.11 1.72
CA LYS A 46 -17.99 -13.12 1.49
C LYS A 46 -17.44 -14.43 0.93
N LEU A 47 -16.48 -14.37 0.01
CA LEU A 47 -15.84 -15.55 -0.56
C LEU A 47 -15.05 -16.30 0.51
N HIS A 48 -14.24 -15.59 1.30
CA HIS A 48 -13.49 -16.17 2.41
C HIS A 48 -14.41 -16.86 3.44
N LEU A 49 -15.48 -16.18 3.88
CA LEU A 49 -16.46 -16.74 4.81
C LEU A 49 -17.17 -17.98 4.25
N ASN A 50 -17.61 -17.93 2.99
CA ASN A 50 -18.28 -19.07 2.37
C ASN A 50 -17.33 -20.26 2.19
N LEU A 51 -16.05 -19.99 1.90
CA LEU A 51 -15.04 -21.02 1.74
C LEU A 51 -14.65 -21.65 3.09
N GLN A 52 -14.57 -20.85 4.16
CA GLN A 52 -14.41 -21.34 5.53
C GLN A 52 -15.61 -22.18 5.97
N ARG A 53 -16.85 -21.73 5.72
CA ARG A 53 -18.06 -22.52 5.99
C ARG A 53 -18.05 -23.85 5.24
N LEU A 54 -17.69 -23.84 3.96
CA LEU A 54 -17.61 -25.06 3.15
C LEU A 54 -16.56 -26.02 3.72
N LEU A 55 -15.37 -25.52 4.09
CA LEU A 55 -14.34 -26.32 4.75
C LEU A 55 -14.82 -26.92 6.07
N GLN A 56 -15.53 -26.15 6.87
CA GLN A 56 -16.07 -26.60 8.15
C GLN A 56 -17.12 -27.71 7.97
N VAL A 57 -18.01 -27.58 6.97
CA VAL A 57 -18.99 -28.61 6.63
C VAL A 57 -18.30 -29.88 6.13
N ILE A 58 -17.31 -29.77 5.25
CA ILE A 58 -16.55 -30.91 4.74
C ILE A 58 -15.75 -31.59 5.86
N ALA A 59 -15.12 -30.81 6.75
CA ALA A 59 -14.39 -31.32 7.90
C ALA A 59 -15.30 -32.04 8.90
N HIS A 60 -16.51 -31.52 9.12
CA HIS A 60 -17.51 -32.21 9.94
C HIS A 60 -17.99 -33.51 9.29
N GLY A 61 -18.22 -33.50 7.96
CA GLY A 61 -18.54 -34.71 7.20
C GLY A 61 -17.48 -35.80 7.38
N GLU A 62 -16.20 -35.46 7.29
CA GLU A 62 -15.09 -36.40 7.47
C GLU A 62 -15.05 -37.07 8.85
N GLN A 63 -15.54 -36.42 9.91
CA GLN A 63 -15.62 -37.03 11.24
C GLN A 63 -16.82 -37.97 11.39
N VAL A 64 -17.91 -37.69 10.68
CA VAL A 64 -19.17 -38.43 10.76
C VAL A 64 -19.13 -39.69 9.88
N PHE A 65 -18.56 -39.63 8.68
CA PHE A 65 -18.54 -40.78 7.76
C PHE A 65 -17.84 -42.04 8.31
N PRO A 66 -16.70 -41.95 9.01
CA PRO A 66 -16.07 -43.13 9.64
C PRO A 66 -16.94 -43.72 10.75
N ARG A 67 -17.61 -42.87 11.54
CA ARG A 67 -18.54 -43.29 12.59
C ARG A 67 -19.77 -44.00 12.00
N VAL A 68 -20.26 -43.52 10.85
CA VAL A 68 -21.34 -44.17 10.10
C VAL A 68 -20.87 -45.49 9.51
N LYS A 69 -19.67 -45.56 8.93
CA LYS A 69 -19.05 -46.81 8.45
C LYS A 69 -19.00 -47.85 9.57
N GLU A 70 -18.52 -47.48 10.75
CA GLU A 70 -18.40 -48.37 11.91
C GLU A 70 -19.77 -48.88 12.39
N LYS A 71 -20.78 -48.01 12.42
CA LYS A 71 -22.18 -48.37 12.77
C LYS A 71 -22.88 -49.21 11.70
N CYS A 72 -22.55 -49.03 10.42
CA CYS A 72 -23.12 -49.81 9.32
C CYS A 72 -22.48 -51.19 9.21
N SER A 73 -21.17 -51.29 9.43
CA SER A 73 -20.43 -52.57 9.44
C SER A 73 -20.90 -53.55 10.52
N SER A 74 -21.53 -53.05 11.60
CA SER A 74 -22.09 -53.91 12.65
C SER A 74 -23.50 -54.43 12.33
N LYS A 75 -24.16 -53.92 11.28
CA LYS A 75 -25.50 -54.37 10.88
C LYS A 75 -25.42 -55.37 9.74
N ARG A 76 -26.12 -56.49 9.90
CA ARG A 76 -26.15 -57.66 9.01
C ARG A 76 -26.79 -57.43 7.63
N TRP A 77 -27.35 -56.24 7.38
CA TRP A 77 -27.96 -55.82 6.11
C TRP A 77 -27.03 -55.05 5.15
N PHE A 78 -25.81 -54.68 5.56
CA PHE A 78 -24.84 -54.01 4.70
C PHE A 78 -23.96 -55.05 3.99
N ALA A 79 -23.92 -55.02 2.66
CA ALA A 79 -23.01 -55.86 1.89
C ALA A 79 -21.59 -55.29 1.93
N ASN A 80 -20.57 -56.15 1.74
CA ASN A 80 -19.18 -55.70 1.66
C ASN A 80 -18.95 -54.69 0.52
N GLU A 81 -19.71 -54.81 -0.57
CA GLU A 81 -19.67 -53.89 -1.73
C GLU A 81 -20.06 -52.45 -1.34
N ASP A 82 -21.04 -52.29 -0.46
CA ASP A 82 -21.48 -50.98 0.04
C ASP A 82 -20.42 -50.34 0.93
N ILE A 83 -19.71 -51.14 1.73
CA ILE A 83 -18.61 -50.67 2.60
C ILE A 83 -17.45 -50.15 1.74
N ILE A 84 -17.10 -50.87 0.67
CA ILE A 84 -16.06 -50.45 -0.28
C ILE A 84 -16.46 -49.14 -0.99
N SER A 85 -17.70 -49.05 -1.43
CA SER A 85 -18.24 -47.83 -2.06
C SER A 85 -18.21 -46.63 -1.12
N LEU A 86 -18.55 -46.83 0.16
CA LEU A 86 -18.48 -45.81 1.20
C LEU A 86 -17.03 -45.36 1.46
N GLU A 87 -16.08 -46.27 1.47
CA GLU A 87 -14.65 -45.98 1.62
C GLU A 87 -14.12 -45.13 0.45
N GLU A 88 -14.54 -45.45 -0.78
CA GLU A 88 -14.19 -44.65 -1.95
C GLU A 88 -14.79 -43.23 -1.88
N LEU A 89 -16.05 -43.10 -1.43
CA LEU A 89 -16.71 -41.82 -1.18
C LEU A 89 -15.97 -40.98 -0.13
N ILE A 90 -15.52 -41.59 0.98
CA ILE A 90 -14.71 -40.93 2.01
C ILE A 90 -13.39 -40.45 1.41
N GLY A 91 -12.73 -41.27 0.60
CA GLY A 91 -11.51 -40.90 -0.11
C GLY A 91 -11.71 -39.71 -1.05
N ARG A 92 -12.83 -39.67 -1.81
CA ARG A 92 -13.19 -38.55 -2.68
C ARG A 92 -13.46 -37.27 -1.88
N LEU A 93 -14.17 -37.36 -0.75
CA LEU A 93 -14.43 -36.23 0.13
C LEU A 93 -13.14 -35.64 0.72
N ARG A 94 -12.18 -36.52 1.10
CA ARG A 94 -10.88 -36.10 1.64
C ARG A 94 -10.04 -35.33 0.62
N ARG A 95 -10.00 -35.80 -0.63
CA ARG A 95 -9.36 -35.06 -1.74
C ARG A 95 -10.04 -33.72 -2.01
N LEU A 96 -11.38 -33.68 -1.95
CA LEU A 96 -12.13 -32.43 -2.11
C LEU A 96 -11.80 -31.42 -1.01
N LYS A 97 -11.72 -31.86 0.25
CA LYS A 97 -11.29 -31.04 1.41
C LYS A 97 -9.93 -30.40 1.16
N GLU A 98 -8.95 -31.19 0.73
CA GLU A 98 -7.59 -30.72 0.46
C GLU A 98 -7.58 -29.67 -0.66
N ASN A 99 -8.31 -29.91 -1.75
CA ASN A 99 -8.43 -28.97 -2.86
C ASN A 99 -9.08 -27.64 -2.42
N VAL A 100 -10.16 -27.70 -1.66
CA VAL A 100 -10.82 -26.50 -1.11
C VAL A 100 -9.91 -25.78 -0.11
N GLY A 101 -9.16 -26.53 0.69
CA GLY A 101 -8.20 -25.99 1.65
C GLY A 101 -7.07 -25.22 0.97
N PHE A 102 -6.55 -25.75 -0.14
CA PHE A 102 -5.56 -25.06 -0.96
C PHE A 102 -6.10 -23.75 -1.54
N ILE A 103 -7.33 -23.76 -2.07
CA ILE A 103 -7.99 -22.54 -2.57
C ILE A 103 -8.16 -21.52 -1.44
N ALA A 104 -8.54 -21.97 -0.24
CA ALA A 104 -8.69 -21.08 0.91
C ALA A 104 -7.38 -20.41 1.32
N ASN A 105 -6.29 -21.17 1.41
CA ASN A 105 -4.97 -20.60 1.69
C ASN A 105 -4.55 -19.56 0.64
N ARG A 106 -4.83 -19.81 -0.64
CA ARG A 106 -4.54 -18.84 -1.70
C ARG A 106 -5.38 -17.58 -1.59
N VAL A 107 -6.67 -17.70 -1.28
CA VAL A 107 -7.55 -16.54 -1.06
C VAL A 107 -7.05 -15.71 0.13
N THR A 108 -6.66 -16.35 1.24
CA THR A 108 -6.09 -15.68 2.41
C THR A 108 -4.79 -14.94 2.07
N ALA A 109 -3.90 -15.55 1.29
CA ALA A 109 -2.67 -14.91 0.85
C ALA A 109 -2.93 -13.68 -0.04
N ILE A 110 -3.91 -13.77 -0.94
CA ILE A 110 -4.33 -12.62 -1.77
C ILE A 110 -4.90 -11.51 -0.89
N GLN A 111 -5.72 -11.86 0.10
CA GLN A 111 -6.31 -10.90 1.02
C GLN A 111 -5.25 -10.15 1.84
N ALA A 112 -4.29 -10.87 2.42
CA ALA A 112 -3.15 -10.25 3.09
C ALA A 112 -2.34 -9.34 2.16
N GLY A 113 -2.17 -9.73 0.89
CA GLY A 113 -1.54 -8.91 -0.13
C GLY A 113 -2.30 -7.61 -0.40
N LEU A 114 -3.63 -7.67 -0.50
CA LEU A 114 -4.49 -6.50 -0.68
C LEU A 114 -4.45 -5.57 0.52
N ASP A 115 -4.49 -6.12 1.73
CA ASP A 115 -4.40 -5.34 2.97
C ASP A 115 -3.06 -4.60 3.06
N SER A 116 -1.96 -5.30 2.76
CA SER A 116 -0.62 -4.69 2.72
C SER A 116 -0.52 -3.56 1.68
N TRP A 117 -1.11 -3.77 0.50
CA TRP A 117 -1.15 -2.76 -0.55
C TRP A 117 -2.01 -1.57 -0.16
N GLN A 118 -3.16 -1.80 0.48
CA GLN A 118 -4.01 -0.73 0.99
C GLN A 118 -3.30 0.08 2.08
N ALA A 119 -2.61 -0.58 3.01
CA ALA A 119 -1.84 0.07 4.06
C ALA A 119 -0.73 0.96 3.49
N GLU A 120 0.01 0.48 2.48
CA GLU A 120 1.04 1.25 1.79
C GLU A 120 0.46 2.55 1.18
N GLN A 121 -0.74 2.46 0.59
CA GLN A 121 -1.37 3.63 -0.01
C GLN A 121 -1.87 4.61 1.04
N ILE A 122 -2.49 4.13 2.13
CA ILE A 122 -2.89 5.00 3.25
C ILE A 122 -1.67 5.72 3.81
N ASN A 123 -0.58 4.99 4.04
CA ASN A 123 0.69 5.56 4.51
C ASN A 123 1.21 6.65 3.55
N ARG A 124 1.14 6.39 2.24
CA ARG A 124 1.51 7.38 1.22
C ARG A 124 0.60 8.61 1.23
N LYS A 125 -0.70 8.48 1.50
CA LYS A 125 -1.61 9.63 1.64
C LYS A 125 -1.31 10.43 2.90
N LEU A 126 -1.12 9.75 4.04
CA LEU A 126 -0.75 10.37 5.30
C LEU A 126 0.54 11.17 5.17
N TYR A 127 1.54 10.65 4.45
CA TYR A 127 2.77 11.37 4.15
C TYR A 127 2.53 12.74 3.49
N TYR A 128 1.63 12.82 2.49
CA TYR A 128 1.30 14.11 1.86
C TYR A 128 0.50 15.05 2.77
N LEU A 129 -0.38 14.51 3.62
CA LEU A 129 -1.11 15.32 4.61
C LEU A 129 -0.17 15.89 5.67
N SER A 130 0.78 15.09 6.17
CA SER A 130 1.82 15.55 7.09
C SER A 130 2.71 16.62 6.44
N PHE A 131 3.09 16.44 5.17
CA PHE A 131 3.84 17.46 4.42
C PHE A 131 3.12 18.80 4.37
N LEU A 132 1.81 18.77 4.06
CA LEU A 132 0.98 19.94 3.98
C LEU A 132 0.91 20.68 5.33
N SER A 133 0.75 19.94 6.43
CA SER A 133 0.74 20.50 7.79
C SER A 133 2.06 21.19 8.17
N ILE A 134 3.22 20.59 7.83
CA ILE A 134 4.54 21.17 8.14
C ILE A 134 4.77 22.49 7.39
N ILE A 135 4.26 22.64 6.17
CA ILE A 135 4.34 23.90 5.41
C ILE A 135 3.44 24.98 6.04
N PHE A 136 2.29 24.60 6.57
CA PHE A 136 1.35 25.55 7.15
C PHE A 136 1.75 26.05 8.54
N LEU A 137 2.47 25.23 9.32
CA LEU A 137 2.98 25.63 10.64
C LEU A 137 3.75 26.99 10.65
N PRO A 138 4.76 27.24 9.80
CA PRO A 138 5.48 28.52 9.77
C PRO A 138 4.62 29.67 9.23
N LEU A 139 3.71 29.39 8.29
CA LEU A 139 2.76 30.38 7.78
C LEU A 139 1.81 30.85 8.90
N SER A 140 1.32 29.93 9.73
CA SER A 140 0.50 30.23 10.92
C SER A 140 1.25 31.06 11.96
N ILE A 141 2.56 30.84 12.14
CA ILE A 141 3.38 31.69 13.04
C ILE A 141 3.51 33.11 12.48
N ILE A 142 3.75 33.26 11.17
CA ILE A 142 3.80 34.58 10.52
C ILE A 142 2.47 35.31 10.74
N THR A 143 1.35 34.69 10.36
CA THR A 143 0.02 35.32 10.49
C THR A 143 -0.35 35.61 11.93
N GLY A 144 0.01 34.74 12.88
CA GLY A 144 -0.20 34.97 14.31
C GLY A 144 0.59 36.18 14.86
N VAL A 145 1.87 36.31 14.51
CA VAL A 145 2.74 37.42 14.97
C VAL A 145 2.32 38.76 14.37
N PHE A 146 1.96 38.80 13.08
CA PHE A 146 1.43 40.02 12.45
C PHE A 146 -0.02 40.32 12.85
N GLY A 147 -0.72 39.30 13.39
CA GLY A 147 -2.15 39.37 13.64
C GLY A 147 -2.54 39.84 15.04
N MET A 148 -1.64 39.73 16.01
CA MET A 148 -1.79 40.39 17.31
C MET A 148 -1.83 41.90 17.06
N ASN A 149 -2.97 42.54 17.30
CA ASN A 149 -3.17 43.98 17.17
C ASN A 149 -2.42 44.73 18.28
N VAL A 150 -1.09 44.66 18.25
CA VAL A 150 -0.18 45.47 19.04
C VAL A 150 0.25 46.65 18.16
N GLY A 151 -0.22 47.84 18.52
CA GLY A 151 0.22 49.12 17.97
C GLY A 151 1.68 49.40 18.34
N GLY A 152 2.59 48.62 17.77
CA GLY A 152 4.00 48.63 18.11
C GLY A 152 4.65 47.36 17.58
N VAL A 153 4.91 47.32 16.28
CA VAL A 153 5.98 46.47 15.77
C VAL A 153 7.24 46.94 16.54
N PRO A 154 7.98 46.10 17.30
CA PRO A 154 9.19 46.54 18.00
C PRO A 154 10.30 47.03 17.03
N TRP A 155 10.02 47.03 15.72
CA TRP A 155 10.85 47.51 14.63
C TRP A 155 10.60 48.97 14.23
N THR A 156 9.54 49.63 14.72
CA THR A 156 9.20 51.01 14.29
C THR A 156 9.64 52.11 15.24
N GLY A 157 10.13 51.77 16.44
CA GLY A 157 10.68 52.74 17.37
C GLY A 157 11.76 52.10 18.23
N GLN A 158 13.03 52.35 17.89
CA GLN A 158 14.09 52.72 18.83
C GLN A 158 15.41 52.97 18.10
N ARG A 159 16.19 53.88 18.67
CA ARG A 159 17.46 54.50 18.24
C ARG A 159 18.66 53.55 18.00
N ASP A 160 18.48 52.23 17.93
CA ASP A 160 19.59 51.26 17.89
C ASP A 160 19.77 50.60 16.50
N PRO A 161 20.98 50.66 15.88
CA PRO A 161 21.24 50.09 14.55
C PRO A 161 21.17 48.56 14.50
N ALA A 162 21.17 47.87 15.65
CA ALA A 162 21.04 46.42 15.75
C ALA A 162 19.59 45.93 15.54
N LEU A 163 18.59 46.77 15.85
CA LEU A 163 17.14 46.49 15.70
C LEU A 163 16.55 47.10 14.42
N LYS A 164 17.33 47.25 13.34
CA LYS A 164 16.79 47.51 11.99
C LYS A 164 16.53 46.25 11.14
N ASN A 165 17.20 45.13 11.47
CA ASN A 165 17.32 43.96 10.60
C ASN A 165 16.44 42.74 10.91
N GLY A 166 15.61 42.74 11.92
CA GLY A 166 14.92 41.55 12.40
C GLY A 166 13.49 41.36 11.91
N PHE A 167 12.84 42.35 11.30
CA PHE A 167 11.81 42.03 10.31
C PHE A 167 12.40 41.16 9.20
N ARG A 168 13.57 41.57 8.67
CA ARG A 168 14.33 40.80 7.69
C ARG A 168 14.78 39.46 8.27
N ASN A 169 15.26 39.40 9.51
CA ASN A 169 15.74 38.17 10.15
C ASN A 169 14.60 37.16 10.41
N VAL A 170 13.39 37.62 10.79
CA VAL A 170 12.20 36.75 10.94
C VAL A 170 11.75 36.22 9.57
N MET A 171 11.71 37.08 8.54
CA MET A 171 11.42 36.63 7.17
C MET A 171 12.47 35.63 6.66
N LEU A 172 13.76 35.88 6.94
CA LEU A 172 14.86 35.00 6.55
C LEU A 172 14.80 33.66 7.29
N LEU A 173 14.49 33.65 8.60
CA LEU A 173 14.25 32.43 9.36
C LEU A 173 13.08 31.62 8.82
N CYS A 174 11.98 32.28 8.42
CA CYS A 174 10.83 31.58 7.88
C CYS A 174 11.12 30.96 6.51
N VAL A 175 11.79 31.70 5.62
CA VAL A 175 12.25 31.18 4.32
C VAL A 175 13.26 30.04 4.50
N MET A 176 14.19 30.17 5.45
CA MET A 176 15.15 29.12 5.77
C MET A 176 14.47 27.87 6.30
N MET A 177 13.46 28.00 7.17
CA MET A 177 12.71 26.86 7.69
C MET A 177 11.94 26.14 6.57
N LEU A 178 11.26 26.89 5.69
CA LEU A 178 10.58 26.32 4.52
C LEU A 178 11.57 25.61 3.58
N PHE A 179 12.72 26.21 3.34
CA PHE A 179 13.77 25.62 2.52
C PHE A 179 14.35 24.34 3.14
N LEU A 180 14.57 24.32 4.46
CA LEU A 180 15.05 23.16 5.20
C LEU A 180 14.01 22.02 5.18
N VAL A 181 12.72 22.34 5.33
CA VAL A 181 11.61 21.37 5.18
C VAL A 181 11.58 20.79 3.77
N LEU A 182 11.67 21.63 2.74
CA LEU A 182 11.72 21.18 1.34
C LEU A 182 12.94 20.30 1.07
N LEU A 183 14.11 20.63 1.61
CA LEU A 183 15.32 19.81 1.51
C LEU A 183 15.17 18.47 2.22
N CYS A 184 14.64 18.45 3.45
CA CYS A 184 14.37 17.22 4.21
C CYS A 184 13.42 16.28 3.46
N PHE A 185 12.41 16.81 2.76
CA PHE A 185 11.50 16.01 1.95
C PHE A 185 12.08 15.62 0.58
N ALA A 186 12.88 16.50 -0.03
CA ALA A 186 13.55 16.22 -1.30
C ALA A 186 14.61 15.12 -1.14
N PHE A 187 15.30 15.06 0.00
CA PHE A 187 16.35 14.09 0.29
C PHE A 187 15.93 12.61 0.08
N PRO A 188 14.85 12.09 0.69
CA PRO A 188 14.39 10.73 0.45
C PRO A 188 13.87 10.50 -0.97
N ALA A 189 13.23 11.50 -1.59
CA ALA A 189 12.77 11.40 -2.98
C ALA A 189 13.94 11.32 -3.97
N ILE A 190 14.96 12.15 -3.78
CA ILE A 190 16.21 12.17 -4.56
C ILE A 190 16.99 10.89 -4.32
N TYR A 191 17.12 10.44 -3.06
CA TYR A 191 17.79 9.19 -2.71
C TYR A 191 17.13 7.98 -3.40
N ALA A 192 15.80 7.88 -3.36
CA ALA A 192 15.07 6.81 -4.06
C ALA A 192 15.27 6.87 -5.58
N ARG A 193 15.26 8.07 -6.18
CA ARG A 193 15.51 8.28 -7.61
C ARG A 193 16.92 7.81 -8.00
N ILE A 194 17.93 8.21 -7.22
CA ILE A 194 19.33 7.85 -7.42
C ILE A 194 19.53 6.34 -7.21
N ALA A 195 18.93 5.72 -6.20
CA ALA A 195 19.00 4.29 -5.96
C ALA A 195 18.37 3.49 -7.11
N SER A 196 17.23 3.93 -7.64
CA SER A 196 16.58 3.31 -8.81
C SER A 196 17.44 3.43 -10.08
N TRP A 197 18.12 4.56 -10.25
CA TRP A 197 19.02 4.80 -11.36
C TRP A 197 20.31 3.99 -11.24
N ARG A 198 20.86 3.83 -10.03
CA ARG A 198 22.02 2.98 -9.74
C ARG A 198 21.70 1.50 -10.04
N ARG A 199 20.52 1.00 -9.64
CA ARG A 199 20.07 -0.37 -10.01
C ARG A 199 19.94 -0.57 -11.52
N ARG A 200 19.38 0.38 -12.25
CA ARG A 200 19.30 0.31 -13.74
C ARG A 200 20.68 0.31 -14.40
N ARG A 201 21.66 1.04 -13.84
CA ARG A 201 23.04 1.02 -14.33
C ARG A 201 23.77 -0.29 -13.99
N ALA A 202 23.50 -0.88 -12.83
CA ALA A 202 24.05 -2.20 -12.45
C ALA A 202 23.54 -3.31 -13.38
N LEU A 203 22.23 -3.33 -13.70
CA LEU A 203 21.65 -4.30 -14.65
C LEU A 203 22.18 -4.12 -16.08
N ARG A 204 22.43 -2.88 -16.54
CA ARG A 204 23.06 -2.66 -17.85
C ARG A 204 24.51 -3.19 -17.91
N ARG A 205 25.25 -3.15 -16.81
CA ARG A 205 26.60 -3.75 -16.73
C ARG A 205 26.58 -5.28 -16.71
N SER A 206 25.62 -5.92 -16.02
CA SER A 206 25.51 -7.38 -16.05
C SER A 206 25.05 -7.91 -17.41
N TRP A 207 24.19 -7.15 -18.12
CA TRP A 207 23.75 -7.51 -19.47
C TRP A 207 24.89 -7.47 -20.51
N SER A 208 25.82 -6.52 -20.41
CA SER A 208 26.97 -6.47 -21.34
C SER A 208 27.98 -7.61 -21.11
N LEU A 209 28.12 -8.09 -19.87
CA LEU A 209 28.95 -9.24 -19.53
C LEU A 209 28.33 -10.55 -20.01
N ASN A 210 27.01 -10.73 -19.82
CA ASN A 210 26.31 -11.94 -20.27
C ASN A 210 26.17 -12.04 -21.81
N ARG A 211 26.11 -10.89 -22.51
CA ARG A 211 26.14 -10.88 -23.99
C ARG A 211 27.51 -11.31 -24.55
N LYS A 212 28.61 -10.98 -23.87
CA LYS A 212 29.96 -11.40 -24.26
C LYS A 212 30.23 -12.89 -23.99
N SER A 213 29.66 -13.47 -22.93
CA SER A 213 29.77 -14.92 -22.69
C SER A 213 28.93 -15.74 -23.67
N PHE A 214 27.77 -15.22 -24.10
CA PHE A 214 26.90 -15.92 -25.07
C PHE A 214 27.52 -16.00 -26.47
N LEU A 215 28.16 -14.92 -26.95
CA LEU A 215 28.84 -14.91 -28.26
C LEU A 215 30.13 -15.74 -28.30
N LYS A 216 30.76 -16.02 -27.16
CA LYS A 216 31.94 -16.90 -27.08
C LYS A 216 31.57 -18.41 -27.10
N ARG A 217 30.28 -18.76 -27.00
CA ARG A 217 29.79 -20.15 -26.92
C ARG A 217 29.17 -20.67 -28.22
N ILE A 218 29.30 -19.97 -29.34
CA ILE A 218 28.95 -20.51 -30.66
C ILE A 218 30.25 -21.02 -31.32
N PRO A 219 30.61 -22.31 -31.17
CA PRO A 219 31.57 -22.92 -32.07
C PRO A 219 30.89 -23.10 -33.44
N GLY A 220 31.67 -22.93 -34.51
CA GLY A 220 31.20 -23.00 -35.89
C GLY A 220 30.39 -24.27 -36.18
N GLY A 221 29.26 -24.09 -36.86
CA GLY A 221 28.44 -25.18 -37.35
C GLY A 221 29.16 -25.96 -38.43
N SER A 222 29.33 -27.26 -38.18
CA SER A 222 29.59 -28.26 -39.21
C SER A 222 28.27 -28.99 -39.48
N GLU A 223 27.94 -29.08 -40.76
CA GLU A 223 26.81 -29.81 -41.33
C GLU A 223 26.78 -31.30 -40.94
N ARG A 224 25.55 -31.83 -40.82
CA ARG A 224 25.08 -33.24 -40.98
C ARG A 224 23.69 -33.29 -40.33
N GLY A 225 22.60 -33.75 -40.92
CA GLY A 225 22.36 -34.57 -42.09
C GLY A 225 21.13 -35.43 -41.76
N GLY A 226 20.09 -35.34 -42.60
CA GLY A 226 19.01 -36.31 -42.85
C GLY A 226 18.25 -36.96 -41.68
N TYR A 227 16.94 -36.72 -41.63
CA TYR A 227 16.00 -37.73 -41.12
C TYR A 227 14.88 -38.02 -42.13
N LEU A 228 14.78 -39.32 -42.36
CA LEU A 228 13.88 -40.07 -43.23
C LEU A 228 12.41 -39.86 -42.93
N ARG A 229 11.61 -39.93 -44.00
CA ARG A 229 10.21 -40.41 -43.98
C ARG A 229 10.16 -41.86 -43.47
N ILE A 230 9.22 -42.13 -42.56
CA ILE A 230 8.10 -43.10 -42.67
C ILE A 230 7.16 -42.82 -41.49
#